data_AF-C1FM93-F1
#
_entry.id   AF-C1FM93-F1
#
_cell.length_a   1.000
_cell.length_b   1.000
_cell.length_c   1.000
_cell.angle_alpha   90.00
_cell.angle_beta   90.00
_cell.angle_gamma   90.00
#
_symmetry.space_group_name_H-M   'P 1'
#
loop_
_entity.id
_entity.type
_entity.pdbx_description
1 polymer ?
#
loop_
_entity_poly.entity_id
_entity_poly.type
_entity_poly.pdbx_seq_one_letter_code
_entity_poly.pdbx_strand_id
1 'polypeptide(L)'
;MHLMILDKEETLPQELLKLQEEFKEVSNAIIANDKENTTEEILDLIQVSVGMLYTKQKTEDMDLEKEINKHNRKLLERGWEFKGKINIKINS
;
A
#
# COMPACT_ATOMS: atom_id res chain seq x y z
N MET A 1 -4.83 3.46 -15.30
CA MET A 1 -4.34 4.25 -14.16
C MET A 1 -3.22 3.45 -13.50
N HIS A 2 -2.14 4.09 -13.08
CA HIS A 2 -1.01 3.46 -12.40
C HIS A 2 -0.64 4.30 -11.17
N LEU A 3 -0.17 3.66 -10.11
CA LEU A 3 0.50 4.32 -8.99
C LEU A 3 1.99 4.36 -9.33
N MET A 4 2.63 5.51 -9.07
CA MET A 4 4.05 5.68 -9.37
C MET A 4 4.89 5.05 -8.28
N ILE A 5 6.04 4.51 -8.64
CA ILE A 5 7.10 4.26 -7.66
C ILE A 5 7.90 5.56 -7.57
N LEU A 6 7.96 6.14 -6.38
CA LEU A 6 8.70 7.37 -6.16
C LEU A 6 10.19 7.05 -6.08
N ASP A 7 11.00 7.83 -6.81
CA ASP A 7 12.45 7.74 -6.72
C ASP A 7 12.90 8.40 -5.40
N LYS A 8 13.12 7.57 -4.38
CA LYS A 8 13.46 7.99 -3.02
C LYS A 8 14.47 7.03 -2.39
N GLU A 9 15.31 7.56 -1.51
CA GLU A 9 16.35 6.79 -0.79
C GLU A 9 15.93 6.41 0.64
N GLU A 10 14.62 6.37 0.92
CA GLU A 10 14.11 6.08 2.25
C GLU A 10 14.33 4.62 2.66
N THR A 11 14.59 4.42 3.95
CA THR A 11 14.65 3.11 4.60
C THR A 11 13.28 2.73 5.17
N LEU A 12 13.02 1.43 5.37
CA LEU A 12 11.76 0.96 5.99
C LEU A 12 11.40 1.66 7.31
N PRO A 13 12.34 1.96 8.25
CA PRO A 13 12.02 2.75 9.42
C PRO A 13 11.53 4.16 9.12
N GLN A 14 12.05 4.83 8.09
CA GLN A 14 11.59 6.15 7.67
C GLN A 14 10.20 6.05 7.03
N GLU A 15 10.00 5.06 6.17
CA GLU A 15 8.70 4.80 5.55
C GLU A 15 7.62 4.43 6.58
N LEU A 16 7.99 3.76 7.68
CA LEU A 16 7.09 3.47 8.79
C LEU A 16 6.60 4.75 9.47
N LEU A 17 7.46 5.77 9.63
CA LEU A 17 7.04 7.06 10.18
C LEU A 17 6.01 7.72 9.26
N LYS A 18 6.23 7.67 7.95
CA LYS A 18 5.26 8.20 6.98
C LYS A 18 3.96 7.41 6.98
N LEU A 19 4.02 6.07 7.05
CA LEU A 19 2.84 5.21 7.17
C LEU A 19 1.98 5.57 8.40
N GLN A 20 2.62 5.90 9.53
CA GLN A 20 1.92 6.32 10.75
C GLN A 20 1.25 7.69 10.60
N GLU A 21 1.88 8.61 9.87
CA GLU A 21 1.31 9.91 9.51
C GLU A 21 0.07 9.74 8.64
N GLU A 22 0.20 9.05 7.49
CA GLU A 22 -0.92 8.81 6.56
C GLU A 22 -2.08 8.08 7.23
N PHE A 23 -1.81 7.10 8.09
CA PHE A 23 -2.85 6.40 8.82
C PHE A 23 -3.63 7.34 9.75
N LYS A 24 -2.94 8.30 10.37
CA LYS A 24 -3.57 9.30 11.24
C LYS A 24 -4.42 10.27 10.40
N GLU A 25 -3.95 10.66 9.22
CA GLU A 25 -4.68 11.53 8.30
C GLU A 25 -5.96 10.86 7.78
N VAL A 26 -5.88 9.60 7.33
CA VAL A 26 -7.06 8.78 6.99
C VAL A 26 -8.05 8.72 8.16
N SER A 27 -7.55 8.44 9.37
CA SER A 27 -8.39 8.34 10.56
C SER A 27 -9.11 9.65 10.85
N ASN A 28 -8.41 10.79 10.78
CA ASN A 28 -8.97 12.10 11.01
C ASN A 28 -10.02 12.47 9.95
N ALA A 29 -9.73 12.21 8.66
CA ALA A 29 -10.64 12.50 7.55
C ALA A 29 -11.96 11.73 7.69
N ILE A 30 -11.90 10.44 8.06
CA ILE A 30 -13.07 9.61 8.32
C ILE A 30 -13.88 10.15 9.52
N ILE A 31 -13.21 10.48 10.63
CA ILE A 31 -13.87 11.02 11.83
C ILE A 31 -14.54 12.38 11.54
N ALA A 32 -13.90 13.22 10.73
CA ALA A 32 -14.44 14.52 10.31
C ALA A 32 -15.55 14.41 9.25
N ASN A 33 -15.81 13.21 8.71
CA ASN A 33 -16.70 12.96 7.57
C ASN A 33 -16.33 13.83 6.34
N ASP A 34 -15.03 14.10 6.18
CA ASP A 34 -14.48 14.85 5.06
C ASP A 34 -14.23 13.90 3.89
N LYS A 35 -15.21 13.83 2.97
CA LYS A 35 -15.22 12.85 1.89
C LYS A 35 -14.14 13.08 0.84
N GLU A 36 -13.82 14.34 0.56
CA GLU A 36 -12.78 14.68 -0.42
C GLU A 36 -11.41 14.33 0.17
N ASN A 37 -11.15 14.78 1.41
CA ASN A 37 -9.90 14.47 2.09
C ASN A 37 -9.73 12.96 2.29
N THR A 38 -10.79 12.22 2.68
CA THR A 38 -10.71 10.77 2.90
C THR A 38 -10.18 9.99 1.70
N THR A 39 -10.52 10.41 0.48
CA THR A 39 -10.05 9.71 -0.73
C THR A 39 -8.57 9.95 -0.97
N GLU A 40 -8.10 11.18 -0.79
CA GLU A 40 -6.70 11.58 -0.90
C GLU A 40 -5.84 10.81 0.11
N GLU A 41 -6.20 10.86 1.39
CA GLU A 41 -5.42 10.20 2.45
C GLU A 41 -5.37 8.67 2.27
N ILE A 42 -6.44 8.05 1.73
CA ILE A 42 -6.43 6.61 1.40
C ILE A 42 -5.43 6.33 0.27
N LEU A 43 -5.36 7.19 -0.73
CA LEU A 43 -4.42 7.03 -1.84
C LEU A 43 -2.98 7.23 -1.35
N ASP A 44 -2.72 8.18 -0.45
CA ASP A 44 -1.40 8.41 0.12
C ASP A 44 -0.94 7.26 1.01
N LEU A 45 -1.84 6.68 1.82
CA LEU A 45 -1.57 5.46 2.58
C LEU A 45 -1.20 4.28 1.66
N ILE A 46 -1.90 4.13 0.53
CA ILE A 46 -1.57 3.11 -0.48
C ILE A 46 -0.21 3.43 -1.13
N GLN A 47 0.08 4.69 -1.44
CA GLN A 47 1.33 5.13 -2.07
C GLN A 47 2.54 4.83 -1.17
N VAL A 48 2.43 5.06 0.14
CA VAL A 48 3.46 4.67 1.12
C VAL A 48 3.62 3.17 1.18
N SER A 49 2.52 2.41 1.22
CA SER A 49 2.55 0.95 1.27
C SER A 49 3.21 0.33 0.03
N VAL A 50 2.98 0.90 -1.16
CA VAL A 50 3.65 0.51 -2.40
C VAL A 50 5.15 0.83 -2.34
N GLY A 51 5.52 2.02 -1.81
CA GLY A 51 6.91 2.38 -1.57
C GLY A 51 7.64 1.37 -0.69
N MET A 52 7.02 0.96 0.42
CA MET A 52 7.58 -0.05 1.33
C MET A 52 7.78 -1.41 0.66
N LEU A 53 6.83 -1.86 -0.17
CA LEU A 53 6.98 -3.09 -0.95
C LEU A 53 8.16 -3.01 -1.92
N TYR A 54 8.31 -1.86 -2.59
CA TYR A 54 9.46 -1.62 -3.48
C TYR A 54 10.78 -1.59 -2.71
N THR A 55 10.84 -0.95 -1.54
CA THR A 55 12.01 -0.97 -0.66
C THR A 55 12.38 -2.40 -0.29
N LYS A 56 11.41 -3.23 0.14
CA LYS A 56 11.65 -4.65 0.45
C LYS A 56 12.14 -5.45 -0.76
N GLN A 57 11.57 -5.22 -1.94
CA GLN A 57 12.03 -5.85 -3.17
C GLN A 57 13.50 -5.49 -3.47
N LYS A 58 13.87 -4.22 -3.33
CA LYS A 58 15.22 -3.71 -3.58
C LYS A 58 16.25 -4.20 -2.54
N THR A 59 15.89 -4.29 -1.27
CA THR A 59 16.83 -4.59 -0.18
C THR A 59 16.89 -6.06 0.23
N GLU A 60 15.83 -6.84 -0.01
CA GLU A 60 15.70 -8.22 0.46
C GLU A 60 15.53 -9.25 -0.67
N ASP A 61 15.67 -8.84 -1.95
CA ASP A 61 15.41 -9.70 -3.13
C ASP A 61 14.03 -10.39 -3.07
N MET A 62 13.03 -9.64 -2.59
CA MET A 62 11.68 -10.15 -2.42
C MET A 62 11.00 -10.37 -3.78
N ASP A 63 10.54 -11.59 -4.01
CA ASP A 63 9.58 -11.91 -5.07
C ASP A 63 8.17 -11.41 -4.68
N LEU A 64 7.85 -10.20 -5.15
CA LEU A 64 6.60 -9.53 -4.86
C LEU A 64 5.37 -10.31 -5.38
N GLU A 65 5.48 -10.93 -6.54
CA GLU A 65 4.38 -11.71 -7.13
C GLU A 65 4.06 -12.93 -6.25
N LYS A 66 5.09 -13.63 -5.79
CA LYS A 66 4.94 -14.76 -4.87
C LYS A 66 4.30 -14.34 -3.54
N GLU A 67 4.72 -13.23 -2.94
CA GLU A 67 4.14 -12.77 -1.67
C GLU A 67 2.69 -12.29 -1.82
N ILE A 68 2.32 -11.66 -2.94
CA ILE A 68 0.93 -11.32 -3.26
C ILE A 68 0.07 -12.58 -3.40
N ASN A 69 0.56 -13.59 -4.14
CA ASN A 69 -0.16 -14.86 -4.31
C ASN A 69 -0.39 -15.58 -2.98
N LYS A 70 0.63 -15.60 -2.11
CA LYS A 70 0.54 -16.16 -0.75
C LYS A 70 -0.45 -15.39 0.12
N HIS A 71 -0.46 -14.06 0.04
CA HIS A 71 -1.42 -13.22 0.74
C HIS A 71 -2.86 -13.50 0.30
N ASN A 72 -3.11 -13.54 -1.02
CA ASN A 72 -4.45 -13.81 -1.56
C ASN A 72 -4.95 -15.20 -1.17
N ARG A 73 -4.10 -16.23 -1.24
CA ARG A 73 -4.46 -17.58 -0.77
C ARG A 73 -4.87 -17.59 0.69
N LYS A 74 -4.13 -16.88 1.56
CA LYS A 74 -4.46 -16.74 2.99
C LYS A 74 -5.81 -16.06 3.21
N LEU A 75 -6.21 -15.11 2.37
CA LEU A 75 -7.55 -14.50 2.45
C LEU A 75 -8.64 -15.51 2.08
N LEU A 76 -8.45 -16.28 1.02
CA LEU A 76 -9.40 -17.34 0.61
C LEU A 76 -9.55 -18.41 1.70
N GLU A 77 -8.44 -18.85 2.31
CA GLU A 77 -8.43 -19.79 3.45
C GLU A 77 -9.19 -19.26 4.67
N ARG A 78 -9.29 -17.92 4.83
CA ARG A 78 -10.05 -17.25 5.89
C ARG A 78 -11.54 -17.07 5.54
N GLY A 79 -11.98 -17.59 4.40
CA GLY A 79 -13.37 -17.51 3.96
C GLY A 79 -13.74 -16.19 3.28
N TRP A 80 -12.77 -15.35 2.90
CA TRP A 80 -13.07 -14.16 2.12
C TRP A 80 -13.45 -14.52 0.68
N GLU A 81 -14.55 -13.94 0.20
CA GLU A 81 -14.98 -14.07 -1.19
C GLU A 81 -14.41 -12.92 -2.04
N PHE A 82 -13.91 -13.27 -3.23
CA PHE A 82 -13.37 -12.29 -4.17
C PHE A 82 -14.49 -11.65 -5.00
N LYS A 83 -14.65 -10.32 -4.89
CA LYS A 83 -15.61 -9.55 -5.68
C LYS A 83 -15.02 -8.91 -6.95
N GLY A 84 -13.70 -8.70 -6.98
CA GLY A 84 -13.01 -8.01 -8.06
C GLY A 84 -11.57 -7.68 -7.70
N LYS A 85 -10.78 -7.22 -8.67
CA LYS A 85 -9.36 -6.86 -8.48
C LYS A 85 -9.05 -5.45 -8.92
N ILE A 86 -8.08 -4.86 -8.24
CA ILE A 86 -7.35 -3.68 -8.71
C ILE A 86 -6.06 -4.20 -9.34
N ASN A 87 -5.77 -3.79 -10.58
CA ASN A 87 -4.49 -4.10 -11.21
C ASN A 87 -3.55 -2.90 -11.00
N ILE A 88 -2.52 -3.09 -10.19
CA ILE A 88 -1.41 -2.13 -10.06
C ILE A 88 -0.30 -2.63 -10.97
N LYS A 89 0.10 -1.84 -11.96
CA LYS A 89 1.14 -2.20 -12.91
C LYS A 89 2.45 -1.52 -12.50
N ILE A 90 3.41 -2.31 -12.07
CA ILE A 90 4.79 -1.89 -11.86
C ILE A 90 5.51 -2.12 -13.18
N ASN A 91 5.81 -1.04 -13.92
CA ASN A 91 6.72 -1.14 -15.06
C ASN A 91 8.12 -0.84 -14.52
N SER A 92 8.98 -1.85 -14.56
CA SER A 92 10.43 -1.76 -14.38
C SER A 92 11.11 -1.07 -15.55
#